data_AF-A0A6N9V291-F1
#
_entry.id   AF-A0A6N9V291-F1
#
_cell.length_a   1.000
_cell.length_b   1.000
_cell.length_c   1.000
_cell.angle_alpha   90.00
_cell.angle_beta   90.00
_cell.angle_gamma   90.00
#
_symmetry.space_group_name_H-M   'P 1'
#
loop_
_entity.id
_entity.type
_entity.pdbx_description
1 polymer ?
#
loop_
_entity_poly.entity_id
_entity_poly.type
_entity_poly.pdbx_seq_one_letter_code
_entity_poly.pdbx_strand_id
1 'polypeptide(L)' 'ALLDTDGDGHRDLVASAPEENDAAGAVWALRGTGEGLTVEGASAFGPGHVDGPVAKARFGGFLR' A
#
# COMPACT_ATOMS: atom_id res chain seq x y z
N ALA A 1 14.31 -5.52 6.26
CA ALA A 1 14.19 -6.40 5.08
C ALA A 1 12.72 -6.42 4.66
N LEU A 2 12.41 -6.66 3.38
CA LEU A 2 11.03 -6.88 2.91
C LEU A 2 10.47 -8.18 3.50
N LEU A 3 9.15 -8.22 3.71
CA LEU A 3 8.42 -9.31 4.37
C LEU A 3 7.62 -10.10 3.33
N ASP A 4 7.51 -11.41 3.53
CA ASP A 4 6.53 -12.27 2.84
C ASP A 4 5.21 -12.16 3.62
N THR A 5 4.21 -11.51 3.04
CA THR A 5 2.98 -11.13 3.76
C THR A 5 1.80 -12.09 3.56
N ASP A 6 1.86 -12.97 2.56
CA ASP A 6 0.86 -14.05 2.36
C ASP A 6 1.41 -15.47 2.57
N GLY A 7 2.70 -15.62 2.81
CA GLY A 7 3.35 -16.89 3.15
C GLY A 7 3.65 -17.76 1.92
N ASP A 8 3.79 -17.16 0.74
CA ASP A 8 4.07 -17.88 -0.50
C ASP A 8 5.57 -18.18 -0.72
N GLY A 9 6.44 -17.67 0.15
CA GLY A 9 7.89 -17.82 0.07
C GLY A 9 8.62 -16.70 -0.67
N HIS A 10 7.89 -15.70 -1.19
CA HIS A 10 8.42 -14.53 -1.87
C HIS A 10 8.23 -13.26 -1.03
N ARG A 11 9.19 -12.33 -1.12
CA ARG A 11 9.10 -11.07 -0.37
C ARG A 11 8.25 -10.05 -1.13
N ASP A 12 7.36 -9.40 -0.41
CA ASP A 12 6.43 -8.40 -0.94
C ASP A 12 6.91 -6.97 -0.71
N LEU A 13 6.41 -6.04 -1.53
CA LEU A 13 6.65 -4.61 -1.37
C LEU A 13 5.39 -3.90 -0.87
N VAL A 14 5.54 -3.11 0.18
CA VAL A 14 4.53 -2.14 0.64
C VAL A 14 5.10 -0.72 0.45
N ALA A 15 4.32 0.15 -0.20
CA ALA A 15 4.72 1.54 -0.47
C ALA A 15 3.59 2.51 -0.12
N SER A 16 3.92 3.66 0.47
CA SER A 16 2.94 4.72 0.73
C SER A 16 2.91 5.76 -0.39
N ALA A 17 1.70 6.24 -0.70
CA ALA A 17 1.44 7.32 -1.65
C ALA A 17 0.54 8.39 -1.00
N PRO A 18 1.05 9.23 -0.08
CA PRO A 18 0.21 10.14 0.70
C PRO A 18 -0.46 11.26 -0.12
N GLU A 19 0.05 11.55 -1.32
CA GLU A 19 -0.49 12.58 -2.21
C GLU A 19 -1.48 12.03 -3.26
N GLU A 20 -1.74 10.71 -3.23
CA GLU A 20 -2.67 10.09 -4.18
C GLU A 20 -4.10 10.64 -4.00
N ASN A 21 -4.81 10.81 -5.12
CA ASN A 21 -6.21 11.23 -5.15
C ASN A 21 -6.48 12.55 -4.39
N ASP A 22 -5.83 13.63 -4.81
CA ASP A 22 -5.90 14.95 -4.15
C ASP A 22 -5.56 14.88 -2.65
N ALA A 23 -4.44 14.22 -2.35
CA ALA A 23 -3.94 14.01 -0.99
C ALA A 23 -4.89 13.23 -0.06
N ALA A 24 -5.82 12.43 -0.60
CA ALA A 24 -6.50 11.41 0.20
C ALA A 24 -5.49 10.40 0.77
N GLY A 25 -4.56 9.98 -0.08
CA GLY A 25 -3.48 9.07 0.23
C GLY A 25 -3.89 7.59 0.20
N ALA A 26 -2.89 6.73 0.00
CA ALA A 26 -3.05 5.28 0.08
C ALA A 26 -1.75 4.59 0.50
N VAL A 27 -1.88 3.33 0.89
CA VAL A 27 -0.79 2.36 1.00
C VAL A 27 -1.04 1.24 0.00
N TRP A 28 -0.04 0.93 -0.82
CA TRP A 28 -0.09 -0.11 -1.84
C TRP A 28 0.71 -1.33 -1.40
N ALA A 29 0.18 -2.52 -1.72
CA ALA A 29 0.88 -3.79 -1.57
C ALA A 29 1.02 -4.48 -2.93
N LEU A 30 2.24 -4.88 -3.28
CA LEU A 30 2.59 -5.62 -4.49
C LEU A 30 3.25 -6.94 -4.11
N ARG A 31 2.85 -8.02 -4.78
CA ARG A 31 3.33 -9.37 -4.50
C ARG A 31 4.70 -9.62 -5.11
N GLY A 32 5.55 -10.30 -4.34
CA GLY A 32 6.76 -10.92 -4.87
C GLY A 32 6.44 -12.20 -5.62
N THR A 33 7.30 -12.56 -6.57
CA THR A 33 7.28 -13.85 -7.26
C THR A 33 8.71 -14.33 -7.48
N GLY A 34 8.89 -15.51 -8.06
CA GLY A 34 10.19 -15.99 -8.53
C GLY A 34 10.86 -15.11 -9.59
N GLU A 35 10.08 -14.28 -10.32
CA GLU A 35 10.58 -13.42 -11.40
C GLU A 35 10.69 -11.94 -11.01
N GLY A 36 10.26 -11.57 -9.79
CA GLY A 36 10.24 -10.19 -9.31
C GLY A 36 8.86 -9.77 -8.80
N LEU A 37 8.61 -8.46 -8.75
CA LEU A 37 7.31 -7.93 -8.34
C LEU A 37 6.27 -8.11 -9.45
N THR A 38 5.04 -8.44 -9.07
CA THR A 38 3.87 -8.44 -9.95
C THR A 38 2.81 -7.45 -9.48
N VAL A 39 1.96 -7.00 -10.42
CA VAL A 39 0.75 -6.22 -10.13
C VAL A 39 -0.49 -7.11 -10.02
N GLU A 40 -0.37 -8.38 -10.36
CA GLU A 40 -1.43 -9.37 -10.14
C GLU A 40 -1.68 -9.50 -8.63
N GLY A 41 -2.94 -9.32 -8.22
CA GLY A 41 -3.30 -9.31 -6.81
C GLY A 41 -2.83 -8.06 -6.04
N ALA A 42 -2.36 -7.01 -6.73
CA ALA A 42 -2.05 -5.75 -6.07
C ALA A 42 -3.29 -5.17 -5.39
N SER A 43 -3.08 -4.60 -4.20
CA SER A 43 -4.16 -3.99 -3.43
C SER A 43 -3.74 -2.61 -2.92
N ALA A 44 -4.74 -1.74 -2.77
CA ALA A 44 -4.58 -0.42 -2.20
C ALA A 44 -5.49 -0.29 -0.97
N PHE A 45 -4.92 0.21 0.11
CA PHE A 45 -5.63 0.52 1.34
C PHE A 45 -5.56 2.02 1.58
N GLY A 46 -6.72 2.67 1.55
CA GLY A 46 -6.89 4.12 1.71
C GLY A 46 -7.81 4.46 2.89
N PRO A 47 -7.97 5.76 3.21
CA PRO A 47 -8.67 6.20 4.42
C PRO A 47 -10.14 5.76 4.48
N GLY A 48 -10.81 5.60 3.33
CA GLY A 48 -12.18 5.10 3.28
C GLY A 48 -12.36 3.65 3.77
N HIS A 49 -11.28 2.84 3.82
CA HIS A 49 -11.35 1.48 4.36
C HIS A 49 -11.42 1.43 5.89
N VAL A 50 -11.15 2.55 6.55
CA VAL A 50 -11.23 2.72 8.01
C VAL A 50 -12.27 3.76 8.41
N ASP A 51 -13.22 4.05 7.52
CA ASP A 51 -14.22 5.12 7.67
C ASP A 51 -13.59 6.50 7.99
N GLY A 52 -12.36 6.71 7.51
CA GLY A 52 -11.59 7.93 7.71
C GLY A 52 -11.95 9.03 6.71
N PRO A 53 -11.49 10.28 6.95
CA PRO A 53 -11.67 11.37 6.01
C PRO A 53 -10.96 11.07 4.69
N VAL A 54 -11.59 11.39 3.56
CA VAL A 54 -10.95 11.25 2.24
C VAL A 54 -10.31 12.55 1.76
N ALA A 55 -10.81 13.72 2.16
CA ALA A 55 -10.25 14.99 1.73
C ALA A 55 -8.95 15.29 2.49
N LYS A 56 -7.83 15.38 1.76
CA LYS A 56 -6.51 15.77 2.30
C LYS A 56 -6.07 15.00 3.55
N ALA A 57 -6.44 13.73 3.65
CA ALA A 57 -6.13 12.89 4.80
C ALA A 57 -4.66 12.47 4.88
N ARG A 58 -3.95 12.52 3.74
CA ARG A 58 -2.55 12.10 3.60
C ARG A 58 -2.29 10.72 4.18
N PHE A 59 -3.24 9.80 3.98
CA PHE A 59 -3.17 8.44 4.50
C PHE A 59 -1.89 7.75 4.00
N GLY A 60 -1.20 7.03 4.90
CA GLY A 60 0.13 6.46 4.62
C GLY A 60 1.29 7.45 4.79
N GLY A 61 1.03 8.71 5.13
CA GLY A 61 2.05 9.68 5.53
C GLY A 61 2.55 9.48 6.96
N PHE A 62 3.75 9.98 7.26
CA PHE A 62 4.24 10.05 8.64
C PHE A 62 3.54 11.19 9.39
N LEU A 63 3.26 10.98 10.68
CA LEU A 63 2.81 12.03 11.58
C LEU A 63 4.01 12.87 12.00
N ARG A 64 3.85 14.19 12.01
CA ARG A 64 4.84 15.14 12.52
C ARG A 64 4.52 15.53 13.96
#